data_AF-A0A1J3FZ44-F1
#
_entry.id   AF-A0A1J3FZ44-F1
#
_cell.length_a   1.000
_cell.length_b   1.000
_cell.length_c   1.000
_cell.angle_alpha   90.00
_cell.angle_beta   90.00
_cell.angle_gamma   90.00
#
_symmetry.space_group_name_H-M   'P 1'
#
loop_
_entity.id
_entity.type
_entity.pdbx_description
1 polymer ?
#
loop_
_entity_poly.entity_id
_entity_poly.type
_entity_poly.pdbx_seq_one_letter_code
_entity_poly.pdbx_strand_id
1 'polypeptide(L)'
;VSNHNNFLKLLGCCLEFPLPVLVFEYAENGAMDDQGSVGGERRQVLPWNVRLKITKEVANAVTYLHTAFPRIIIHRGLKPMNVFLDKNWKAKLSDLSLSISLPEGKSWIKDRVMGTLGYIDPSYFSTSIVSEYTDVFSFG
;
A
#
# COMPACT_ATOMS: atom_id res chain seq x y z
N VAL A 1 0.65 6.81 10.60
CA VAL A 1 1.39 6.64 9.31
C VAL A 1 1.98 7.95 8.77
N SER A 2 1.32 9.10 8.97
CA SER A 2 1.57 10.41 8.31
C SER A 2 3.00 10.99 8.34
N ASN A 3 3.94 10.45 9.12
CA ASN A 3 5.32 10.95 9.21
C ASN A 3 6.36 10.00 8.58
N HIS A 4 5.95 8.85 8.05
CA HIS A 4 6.88 7.92 7.41
C HIS A 4 7.07 8.27 5.93
N ASN A 5 8.32 8.41 5.50
CA ASN A 5 8.68 8.95 4.19
C ASN A 5 8.26 8.10 2.99
N ASN A 6 7.90 6.83 3.20
CA ASN A 6 7.46 5.90 2.16
C ASN A 6 5.94 5.76 2.06
N PHE A 7 5.17 6.68 2.65
CA PHE A 7 3.73 6.78 2.43
C PHE A 7 3.38 8.05 1.68
N LEU A 8 2.36 7.97 0.83
CA LEU A 8 1.76 9.13 0.20
C LEU A 8 1.07 9.98 1.27
N LYS A 9 1.57 11.19 1.48
CA LYS A 9 1.13 12.06 2.57
C LYS A 9 -0.28 12.59 2.30
N LEU A 10 -1.21 12.29 3.22
CA LEU A 10 -2.50 12.98 3.28
C LEU A 10 -2.27 14.42 3.78
N LEU A 11 -2.64 15.40 2.96
CA LEU A 11 -2.55 16.83 3.28
C LEU A 11 -3.82 17.34 3.98
N GLY A 12 -4.97 16.74 3.68
CA GLY A 12 -6.24 17.10 4.29
C GLY A 12 -7.41 16.32 3.71
N CYS A 13 -8.61 16.64 4.17
CA CYS A 13 -9.85 16.11 3.64
C CYS A 13 -10.93 17.21 3.56
N CYS A 14 -11.91 17.00 2.69
CA CYS A 14 -13.14 17.78 2.65
C CYS A 14 -14.32 16.85 2.90
N LEU A 15 -15.10 17.16 3.94
CA LEU A 15 -16.26 16.37 4.36
C LEU A 15 -17.60 17.03 4.00
N GLU A 16 -17.57 18.19 3.32
CA GLU A 16 -18.76 18.95 2.93
C GLU A 16 -19.47 18.35 1.70
N PHE A 17 -18.78 17.51 0.93
CA PHE A 17 -19.36 16.77 -0.18
C PHE A 17 -20.11 15.51 0.29
N PRO A 18 -21.14 15.04 -0.44
CA PRO A 18 -21.82 13.78 -0.14
C PRO A 18 -20.87 12.57 -0.08
N LEU A 19 -19.78 12.63 -0.85
CA LEU A 19 -18.67 11.68 -0.77
C LEU A 19 -17.43 12.44 -0.26
N PRO A 20 -16.86 12.05 0.88
CA PRO A 20 -15.64 12.66 1.40
C PRO A 20 -14.51 12.67 0.37
N VAL A 21 -13.81 13.80 0.26
CA VAL A 21 -12.67 13.97 -0.64
C VAL A 21 -11.39 13.99 0.18
N LEU A 22 -10.39 13.23 -0.24
CA LEU A 22 -9.06 13.20 0.38
C LEU A 22 -8.05 13.90 -0.53
N VAL A 23 -7.22 14.77 0.04
CA VAL A 23 -6.19 15.52 -0.68
C VAL A 23 -4.81 15.00 -0.26
N PHE A 24 -4.03 14.54 -1.22
CA PHE A 24 -2.69 13.98 -0.99
C PHE A 24 -1.60 14.87 -1.58
N GLU A 25 -0.35 14.65 -1.14
CA GLU A 25 0.81 15.21 -1.83
C GLU A 25 0.84 14.75 -3.29
N TYR A 26 1.31 15.61 -4.18
CA TYR A 26 1.45 15.29 -5.59
C TYR A 26 2.76 14.54 -5.82
N ALA A 27 2.67 13.31 -6.30
CA ALA A 27 3.82 12.50 -6.70
C ALA A 27 3.98 12.58 -8.22
N GLU A 28 5.06 13.24 -8.66
CA GLU A 28 5.20 13.74 -10.04
C GLU A 28 5.28 12.63 -11.09
N ASN A 29 5.79 11.45 -10.73
CA ASN A 29 5.86 10.31 -11.63
C ASN A 29 4.60 9.41 -11.58
N GLY A 30 3.63 9.75 -10.73
CA GLY A 30 2.34 9.06 -10.62
C GLY A 30 2.41 7.68 -9.98
N ALA A 31 1.30 6.96 -10.04
CA ALA A 31 1.21 5.57 -9.61
C ALA A 31 1.84 4.62 -10.64
N MET A 32 2.37 3.50 -10.18
CA MET A 32 2.82 2.43 -11.06
C MET A 32 1.62 1.74 -11.73
N ASP A 33 1.81 1.23 -12.95
CA ASP A 33 0.83 0.39 -13.62
C ASP A 33 0.98 -1.09 -13.23
N ASP A 34 0.05 -1.94 -13.67
CA ASP A 34 0.07 -3.39 -13.40
C ASP A 34 1.30 -4.10 -13.99
N GLN A 35 2.05 -3.45 -14.89
CA GLN A 35 3.31 -3.97 -15.46
C GLN A 35 4.55 -3.47 -14.69
N GLY A 36 4.36 -2.72 -13.61
CA GLY A 36 5.44 -2.13 -12.81
C GLY A 36 6.19 -1.00 -13.54
N SER A 37 5.53 -0.33 -14.49
CA SER A 37 6.05 0.82 -15.22
C SER A 37 5.36 2.11 -14.77
N VAL A 38 5.82 3.25 -15.28
CA VAL A 38 5.18 4.57 -15.10
C VAL A 38 5.03 5.29 -16.44
N GLY A 39 4.22 6.36 -16.47
CA GLY A 39 4.20 7.32 -17.57
C GLY A 39 3.17 7.07 -18.68
N GLY A 40 2.13 6.25 -18.44
CA GLY A 40 1.01 6.08 -19.37
C GLY A 40 1.44 5.52 -20.74
N GLU A 41 1.12 6.22 -21.82
CA GLU A 41 1.40 5.79 -23.22
C GLU A 41 2.89 5.63 -23.54
N ARG A 42 3.78 6.28 -22.78
CA ARG A 42 5.24 6.12 -22.90
C ARG A 42 5.75 5.27 -21.74
N ARG A 43 5.35 3.98 -21.73
CA ARG A 43 5.80 2.99 -20.74
C ARG A 43 7.33 2.90 -20.75
N GLN A 44 7.97 3.61 -19.83
CA GLN A 44 9.40 3.44 -19.58
C GLN A 44 9.56 2.35 -18.54
N VAL A 45 10.18 1.24 -18.96
CA VAL A 45 10.62 0.21 -18.03
C VAL A 45 11.67 0.83 -17.11
N LEU A 46 11.42 0.79 -15.81
CA LEU A 46 12.32 1.37 -14.83
C LEU A 46 13.66 0.61 -14.78
N PRO A 47 14.80 1.32 -14.69
CA PRO A 47 16.09 0.70 -14.47
C PRO A 47 16.05 -0.27 -13.28
N TRP A 48 16.79 -1.37 -13.37
CA TRP A 48 16.74 -2.43 -12.36
C TRP A 48 17.07 -1.93 -10.94
N ASN A 49 18.07 -1.07 -10.81
CA ASN A 49 18.43 -0.43 -9.53
C ASN A 49 17.30 0.43 -8.95
N VAL A 50 16.50 1.09 -9.79
CA VAL A 50 15.33 1.86 -9.36
C VAL A 50 14.23 0.93 -8.87
N ARG A 51 13.97 -0.18 -9.58
CA ARG A 51 13.00 -1.20 -9.14
C ARG A 51 13.38 -1.80 -7.78
N LEU A 52 14.64 -2.18 -7.59
CA LEU A 52 15.13 -2.66 -6.29
C LEU A 52 14.96 -1.64 -5.16
N LYS A 53 15.23 -0.36 -5.44
CA LYS A 53 14.99 0.73 -4.49
C LYS A 53 13.51 0.81 -4.11
N ILE A 54 12.61 0.79 -5.11
CA ILE A 54 11.16 0.83 -4.89
C ILE A 54 10.71 -0.35 -4.03
N THR A 55 11.12 -1.58 -4.37
CA THR A 55 10.79 -2.78 -3.59
C THR A 55 11.22 -2.65 -2.13
N LYS A 56 12.45 -2.16 -1.88
CA LYS A 56 12.95 -1.91 -0.52
C LYS A 56 12.12 -0.85 0.22
N GLU A 57 11.76 0.24 -0.46
CA GLU A 57 11.00 1.34 0.12
C GLU A 57 9.54 0.94 0.45
N VAL A 58 8.92 0.11 -0.39
CA VAL A 58 7.60 -0.49 -0.11
C VAL A 58 7.71 -1.48 1.06
N ALA A 59 8.73 -2.34 1.08
CA ALA A 59 8.94 -3.26 2.21
C ALA A 59 9.10 -2.51 3.54
N ASN A 60 9.83 -1.39 3.54
CA ASN A 60 9.96 -0.53 4.72
C ASN A 60 8.60 0.04 5.16
N ALA A 61 7.77 0.49 4.22
CA ALA A 61 6.42 0.99 4.51
C ALA A 61 5.54 -0.11 5.15
N VAL A 62 5.52 -1.31 4.57
CA VAL A 62 4.76 -2.45 5.09
C VAL A 62 5.25 -2.85 6.48
N THR A 63 6.57 -2.97 6.66
CA THR A 63 7.20 -3.25 7.95
C THR A 63 6.80 -2.23 9.01
N TYR A 64 6.75 -0.95 8.63
CA TYR A 64 6.33 0.13 9.52
C TYR A 64 4.86 -0.04 9.97
N LEU A 65 3.94 -0.48 9.09
CA LEU A 65 2.56 -0.78 9.49
C LEU A 65 2.48 -1.95 10.46
N HIS A 66 3.32 -2.96 10.29
CA HIS A 66 3.29 -4.18 11.09
C HIS A 66 3.94 -4.01 12.47
N THR A 67 4.94 -3.13 12.59
CA THR A 67 5.83 -3.10 13.77
C THR A 67 5.85 -1.80 14.54
N ALA A 68 5.48 -0.66 13.94
CA ALA A 68 5.68 0.65 14.58
C ALA A 68 4.53 1.09 15.51
N PHE A 69 3.48 0.28 15.64
CA PHE A 69 2.27 0.60 16.40
C PHE A 69 1.95 -0.52 17.41
N PRO A 70 1.26 -0.23 18.53
CA PRO A 70 0.84 -1.26 19.48
C PRO A 70 -0.09 -2.33 18.88
N ARG A 71 -0.80 -1.96 17.81
CA ARG A 71 -1.65 -2.86 17.04
C ARG A 71 -1.09 -2.96 15.63
N ILE A 72 -0.93 -4.18 15.15
CA ILE A 72 -0.47 -4.46 13.78
C ILE A 72 -1.53 -3.93 12.81
N ILE A 73 -1.11 -3.09 11.86
CA ILE A 73 -1.98 -2.57 10.80
C ILE A 73 -1.72 -3.39 9.53
N ILE A 74 -2.75 -4.04 9.00
CA ILE A 74 -2.68 -4.81 7.76
C ILE A 74 -3.24 -3.94 6.63
N HIS A 75 -2.48 -3.75 5.55
CA HIS A 75 -2.82 -2.90 4.42
C HIS A 75 -3.95 -3.48 3.57
N ARG A 76 -3.89 -4.77 3.23
CA ARG A 76 -4.83 -5.55 2.38
C ARG A 76 -5.02 -5.08 0.94
N GLY A 77 -4.58 -3.87 0.60
CA GLY A 77 -4.63 -3.30 -0.74
C GLY A 77 -3.28 -3.18 -1.44
N LEU A 78 -2.28 -4.02 -1.13
CA LEU A 78 -0.97 -3.92 -1.79
C LEU A 78 -1.05 -4.36 -3.25
N LYS A 79 -0.64 -3.46 -4.16
CA LYS A 79 -0.51 -3.67 -5.60
C LYS A 79 0.28 -2.50 -6.22
N PRO A 80 0.84 -2.64 -7.44
CA PRO A 80 1.56 -1.57 -8.11
C PRO A 80 0.79 -0.25 -8.20
N MET A 81 -0.50 -0.28 -8.54
CA MET A 81 -1.35 0.92 -8.63
C MET A 81 -1.50 1.71 -7.33
N ASN A 82 -1.16 1.12 -6.19
CA ASN A 82 -1.19 1.79 -4.90
C ASN A 82 0.22 2.29 -4.48
N VAL A 83 1.22 2.18 -5.35
CA VAL A 83 2.58 2.70 -5.14
C VAL A 83 2.82 3.89 -6.09
N PHE A 84 2.90 5.08 -5.51
CA PHE A 84 3.25 6.31 -6.22
C PHE A 84 4.75 6.57 -6.20
N LEU A 85 5.26 7.24 -7.22
CA LEU A 85 6.65 7.65 -7.32
C LEU A 85 6.76 9.18 -7.34
N ASP A 86 7.54 9.74 -6.41
CA ASP A 86 7.89 11.17 -6.45
C ASP A 86 8.91 11.47 -7.56
N LYS A 87 9.23 12.75 -7.79
CA LYS A 87 10.24 13.20 -8.76
C LYS A 87 11.61 12.51 -8.68
N ASN A 88 11.97 11.95 -7.52
CA ASN A 88 13.26 11.29 -7.28
C ASN A 88 13.15 9.75 -7.32
N TRP A 89 12.07 9.22 -7.91
CA TRP A 89 11.79 7.79 -7.94
C TRP A 89 11.73 7.17 -6.53
N LYS A 90 11.20 7.91 -5.55
CA LYS A 90 10.96 7.40 -4.21
C LYS A 90 9.55 6.83 -4.14
N ALA A 91 9.43 5.60 -3.63
CA ALA A 91 8.15 4.93 -3.47
C ALA A 91 7.34 5.51 -2.31
N LYS A 92 6.06 5.72 -2.59
CA LYS A 92 5.04 6.27 -1.72
C LYS A 92 3.84 5.33 -1.72
N LEU A 93 3.78 4.43 -0.75
CA LEU A 93 2.63 3.54 -0.56
C LEU A 93 1.38 4.35 -0.19
N SER A 94 0.27 4.03 -0.82
CA SER A 94 -1.01 4.74 -0.70
C SER A 94 -2.17 3.76 -0.49
N ASP A 95 -3.38 4.30 -0.35
CA ASP A 95 -4.63 3.55 -0.27
C ASP A 95 -4.73 2.60 0.94
N LEU A 96 -4.89 3.21 2.11
CA LEU A 96 -5.22 2.51 3.35
C LEU A 96 -6.72 2.25 3.52
N SER A 97 -7.55 2.38 2.46
CA SER A 97 -9.01 2.27 2.57
C SER A 97 -9.48 0.87 2.98
N LEU A 98 -8.71 -0.16 2.63
CA LEU A 98 -8.95 -1.54 3.02
C LEU A 98 -8.21 -1.93 4.30
N SER A 99 -7.41 -1.04 4.88
CA SER A 99 -6.57 -1.42 6.01
C SER A 99 -7.39 -1.81 7.25
N ILE A 100 -6.82 -2.68 8.08
CA ILE A 100 -7.43 -3.11 9.34
C ILE A 100 -6.37 -3.21 10.43
N SER A 101 -6.69 -2.74 11.64
CA SER A 101 -5.84 -2.96 12.80
C SER A 101 -6.25 -4.23 13.52
N LEU A 102 -5.29 -5.11 13.80
CA LEU A 102 -5.52 -6.28 14.62
C LEU A 102 -5.82 -5.86 16.07
N PRO A 103 -6.65 -6.62 16.80
CA PRO A 103 -6.83 -6.39 18.23
C PRO A 103 -5.49 -6.51 18.95
N GLU A 104 -5.33 -5.76 20.04
CA GLU A 104 -4.08 -5.76 20.81
C GLU A 104 -3.70 -7.16 21.30
N GLY A 105 -2.43 -7.53 21.12
CA GLY A 105 -1.92 -8.85 21.46
C GLY A 105 -2.37 -9.99 20.53
N LYS A 106 -3.06 -9.71 19.42
CA LYS A 106 -3.44 -10.71 18.42
C LYS A 106 -2.56 -10.61 17.17
N SER A 107 -2.24 -11.77 16.59
CA SER A 107 -1.51 -11.90 15.32
C SER A 107 -2.42 -12.12 14.11
N TRP A 108 -3.72 -12.29 14.33
CA TRP A 108 -4.72 -12.46 13.28
C TRP A 108 -6.12 -12.05 13.72
N ILE A 109 -7.01 -11.85 12.75
CA ILE A 109 -8.45 -11.64 12.94
C ILE A 109 -9.23 -12.31 11.79
N LYS A 110 -10.49 -12.70 12.04
CA LYS A 110 -11.40 -13.04 10.95
C LYS A 110 -12.07 -11.78 10.42
N ASP A 111 -12.00 -11.53 9.12
CA ASP A 111 -12.67 -10.43 8.45
C ASP A 111 -13.07 -10.83 7.02
N ARG A 112 -14.02 -10.09 6.43
CA ARG A 112 -14.47 -10.34 5.05
C ARG A 112 -13.30 -10.21 4.07
N VAL A 113 -13.24 -11.10 3.07
CA VAL A 113 -12.22 -11.06 2.03
C VAL A 113 -12.32 -9.76 1.24
N MET A 114 -11.19 -9.05 1.15
CA MET A 114 -11.03 -7.74 0.51
C MET A 114 -9.67 -7.70 -0.18
N GLY A 115 -9.58 -7.01 -1.31
CA GLY A 115 -8.33 -6.83 -2.04
C GLY A 115 -8.54 -6.86 -3.54
N THR A 116 -7.45 -6.92 -4.29
CA THR A 116 -7.46 -7.03 -5.76
C THR A 116 -7.14 -8.45 -6.18
N LEU A 117 -7.99 -9.07 -7.00
CA LEU A 117 -7.76 -10.43 -7.50
C LEU A 117 -6.38 -10.53 -8.18
N GLY A 118 -5.65 -11.60 -7.90
CA GLY A 118 -4.23 -11.76 -8.29
C GLY A 118 -3.23 -11.34 -7.21
N TYR A 119 -3.62 -10.45 -6.28
CA TYR A 119 -2.80 -10.03 -5.14
C TYR A 119 -3.31 -10.57 -3.80
N ILE A 120 -4.52 -11.15 -3.75
CA ILE A 120 -5.10 -11.67 -2.51
C ILE A 120 -4.38 -12.97 -2.11
N ASP A 121 -3.91 -13.03 -0.87
CA ASP A 121 -3.42 -14.26 -0.22
C ASP A 121 -4.46 -15.40 -0.33
N PRO A 122 -4.11 -16.54 -0.96
CA PRO A 122 -5.02 -17.70 -1.08
C PRO A 122 -5.49 -18.25 0.27
N SER A 123 -4.66 -18.15 1.31
CA SER A 123 -5.03 -18.58 2.67
C SER A 123 -6.09 -17.64 3.23
N TYR A 124 -5.88 -16.33 3.14
CA TYR A 124 -6.91 -15.35 3.49
C TYR A 124 -8.20 -15.53 2.67
N PHE A 125 -8.09 -15.73 1.35
CA PHE A 125 -9.23 -15.94 0.46
C PHE A 125 -10.10 -17.13 0.88
N SER A 126 -9.46 -18.23 1.30
CA SER A 126 -10.16 -19.47 1.68
C SER A 126 -10.65 -19.47 3.13
N THR A 127 -9.91 -18.85 4.05
CA THR A 127 -10.18 -18.95 5.50
C THR A 127 -10.83 -17.71 6.10
N SER A 128 -10.81 -16.58 5.39
CA SER A 128 -11.16 -15.25 5.89
C SER A 128 -10.30 -14.79 7.09
N ILE A 129 -9.11 -15.39 7.27
CA ILE A 129 -8.15 -15.00 8.31
C ILE A 129 -7.20 -13.95 7.73
N VAL A 130 -7.21 -12.77 8.34
CA VAL A 130 -6.27 -11.68 8.05
C VAL A 130 -5.12 -11.73 9.05
N SER A 131 -3.89 -11.63 8.57
CA SER A 131 -2.67 -11.48 9.38
C SER A 131 -1.64 -10.63 8.63
N GLU A 132 -0.47 -10.39 9.23
CA GLU A 132 0.66 -9.75 8.53
C GLU A 132 1.06 -10.48 7.24
N TYR A 133 0.89 -11.82 7.21
CA TYR A 133 1.19 -12.64 6.04
C TYR A 133 0.29 -12.34 4.84
N THR A 134 -0.90 -11.77 5.08
CA THR A 134 -1.78 -11.31 4.00
C THR A 134 -1.09 -10.20 3.18
N ASP A 135 -0.42 -9.25 3.84
CA ASP A 135 0.36 -8.22 3.15
C ASP A 135 1.66 -8.79 2.58
N VAL A 136 2.31 -9.73 3.27
CA VAL A 136 3.56 -10.37 2.77
C VAL A 136 3.30 -11.09 1.45
N PHE A 137 2.18 -11.80 1.32
CA PHE A 137 1.78 -12.43 0.06
C PHE A 137 1.55 -11.38 -1.02
N SER A 138 0.73 -10.35 -0.75
CA SER A 138 0.44 -9.30 -1.74
C SER A 138 1.67 -8.48 -2.16
N PHE A 139 2.71 -8.42 -1.31
CA PHE A 139 3.97 -7.77 -1.60
C PHE A 139 4.84 -8.58 -2.58
N GLY A 140 4.76 -9.92 -2.55
CA GLY A 140 5.52 -10.82 -3.41
C GLY A 140 5.01 -10.81 -4.85
#